data_AF-A0AAJ2IIH2-F1
#
_entry.id   AF-A0AAJ2IIH2-F1
#
_cell.length_a   1.000
_cell.length_b   1.000
_cell.length_c   1.000
_cell.angle_alpha   90.00
_cell.angle_beta   90.00
_cell.angle_gamma   90.00
#
_symmetry.space_group_name_H-M   'P 1'
#
loop_
_entity.id
_entity.type
_entity.pdbx_description
1 polymer ?
#
loop_
_entity_poly.entity_id
_entity_poly.type
_entity_poly.pdbx_seq_one_letter_code
_entity_poly.pdbx_strand_id
1 'polypeptide(L)'
;MVAGDIDQISSLHTAIWKATYAGMVAQDRLDALTPAESASRWRQTVGDLAGHAGRGIRIRCATSLDTQEMVGFAASGPARDHDAPAPTELWS
;
A
#
# COMPACT_ATOMS: atom_id res chain seq x y z
N MET A 1 12.11 -6.29 0.06
CA MET A 1 11.75 -4.87 0.02
C MET A 1 12.87 -4.09 0.68
N VAL A 2 13.50 -3.17 -0.04
CA VAL A 2 14.58 -2.30 0.45
C VAL A 2 14.04 -0.90 0.72
N ALA A 3 14.82 -0.02 1.35
CA ALA A 3 14.38 1.35 1.67
C ALA A 3 13.87 2.13 0.43
N GLY A 4 14.50 1.92 -0.74
CA GLY A 4 14.05 2.54 -2.00
C GLY A 4 12.65 2.10 -2.44
N ASP A 5 12.24 0.86 -2.15
CA ASP A 5 10.89 0.38 -2.48
C ASP A 5 9.83 1.09 -1.63
N ILE A 6 10.18 1.49 -0.41
CA ILE A 6 9.27 2.22 0.50
C ILE A 6 8.97 3.61 -0.06
N ASP A 7 9.97 4.32 -0.58
CA ASP A 7 9.75 5.66 -1.12
C ASP A 7 8.93 5.60 -2.43
N GLN A 8 9.16 4.58 -3.26
CA GLN A 8 8.36 4.34 -4.48
C GLN A 8 6.92 3.97 -4.16
N ILE A 9 6.67 2.97 -3.30
CA ILE A 9 5.30 2.54 -2.96
C ILE A 9 4.51 3.67 -2.27
N SER A 10 5.17 4.53 -1.50
CA SER A 10 4.54 5.65 -0.80
C SER A 10 4.09 6.76 -1.75
N SER A 11 4.95 7.08 -2.72
CA SER A 11 4.64 8.02 -3.79
C SER A 11 3.50 7.50 -4.66
N LEU A 12 3.57 6.23 -5.04
CA LEU A 12 2.57 5.56 -5.85
C LEU A 12 1.20 5.47 -5.15
N HIS A 13 1.16 5.05 -3.88
CA HIS A 13 -0.06 5.00 -3.08
C HIS A 13 -0.74 6.37 -3.01
N THR A 14 0.03 7.44 -2.79
CA THR A 14 -0.49 8.81 -2.73
C THR A 14 -1.10 9.23 -4.07
N ALA A 15 -0.41 8.97 -5.17
CA ALA A 15 -0.89 9.29 -6.51
C ALA A 15 -2.16 8.50 -6.87
N ILE A 16 -2.19 7.19 -6.59
CA ILE A 16 -3.35 6.33 -6.82
C ILE A 16 -4.57 6.82 -6.04
N TRP A 17 -4.41 7.19 -4.76
CA TRP A 17 -5.52 7.69 -3.95
C TRP A 17 -6.09 9.01 -4.46
N LYS A 18 -5.21 9.97 -4.78
CA LYS A 18 -5.63 11.27 -5.35
C LYS A 18 -6.38 11.09 -6.67
N ALA A 19 -5.92 10.17 -7.53
CA ALA A 19 -6.55 9.91 -8.82
C ALA A 19 -7.88 9.13 -8.68
N THR A 20 -7.92 8.11 -7.82
CA THR A 20 -9.08 7.19 -7.70
C THR A 20 -10.26 7.83 -7.00
N TYR A 21 -9.99 8.61 -5.95
CA TYR A 21 -11.04 9.14 -5.07
C TYR A 21 -11.39 10.62 -5.34
N ALA A 22 -10.84 11.21 -6.39
CA ALA A 22 -11.22 12.55 -6.83
C ALA A 22 -12.74 12.62 -7.05
N GLY A 23 -13.41 13.56 -6.38
CA GLY A 23 -14.87 13.72 -6.43
C GLY A 23 -15.67 12.74 -5.55
N MET A 24 -15.02 11.74 -4.94
CA MET A 24 -15.65 10.83 -3.96
C MET A 24 -15.27 11.19 -2.51
N VAL A 25 -14.04 11.65 -2.31
CA VAL A 25 -13.51 12.13 -1.04
C VAL A 25 -13.30 13.64 -1.11
N ALA A 26 -13.44 14.33 0.01
CA ALA A 26 -13.22 15.78 0.09
C ALA A 26 -11.82 16.15 -0.42
N GLN A 27 -11.74 17.20 -1.24
CA GLN A 27 -10.51 17.54 -1.95
C GLN A 27 -9.38 17.96 -1.00
N ASP A 28 -9.71 18.69 0.07
CA ASP A 28 -8.77 19.08 1.14
C ASP A 28 -8.14 17.85 1.81
N ARG A 29 -8.92 16.78 1.99
CA ARG A 29 -8.43 15.52 2.54
C ARG A 29 -7.48 14.81 1.58
N LEU A 30 -7.77 14.83 0.28
CA LEU A 30 -6.89 14.27 -0.73
C LEU A 30 -5.61 15.08 -0.84
N ASP A 31 -5.69 16.41 -0.87
CA ASP A 31 -4.55 17.32 -0.99
C ASP A 31 -3.57 17.17 0.18
N ALA A 32 -4.11 16.92 1.39
CA ALA A 32 -3.34 16.65 2.59
C ALA A 32 -2.55 15.32 2.54
N LEU A 33 -2.84 14.40 1.61
CA LEU A 33 -2.07 13.16 1.49
C LEU A 33 -0.66 13.47 0.98
N THR A 34 0.34 13.10 1.78
CA THR A 34 1.76 13.25 1.43
C THR A 34 2.47 11.89 1.30
N PRO A 35 3.43 11.77 0.37
CA PRO A 35 4.29 10.58 0.29
C PRO A 35 5.06 10.32 1.59
N ALA A 36 5.42 11.36 2.34
CA ALA A 36 6.16 11.22 3.61
C ALA A 36 5.35 10.52 4.70
N GLU A 37 4.07 10.88 4.85
CA GLU A 37 3.16 10.21 5.79
C GLU A 37 2.89 8.77 5.37
N SER A 38 2.71 8.55 4.05
CA SER A 38 2.57 7.20 3.48
C SER A 38 3.83 6.35 3.76
N ALA A 39 5.02 6.92 3.60
CA ALA A 39 6.29 6.25 3.89
C ALA A 39 6.46 5.89 5.36
N SER A 40 6.02 6.77 6.28
CA SER A 40 6.01 6.44 7.71
C SER A 40 5.15 5.21 8.01
N ARG A 41 3.97 5.11 7.39
CA ARG A 41 3.10 3.93 7.53
C ARG A 41 3.73 2.69 6.92
N TRP A 42 4.25 2.78 5.70
CA TRP A 42 4.92 1.65 5.05
C TRP A 42 6.15 1.16 5.81
N ARG A 43 6.94 2.04 6.43
CA ARG A 43 8.06 1.62 7.30
C ARG A 43 7.59 0.79 8.49
N GLN A 44 6.44 1.12 9.09
CA GLN A 44 5.86 0.31 10.16
C GLN A 44 5.40 -1.06 9.63
N THR A 45 4.83 -1.11 8.43
CA THR A 45 4.36 -2.35 7.78
C THR A 45 5.48 -3.19 7.14
N VAL A 46 6.66 -2.64 6.90
CA VAL A 46 7.78 -3.35 6.24
C VAL A 46 8.90 -3.68 7.25
N GLY A 47 8.94 -2.99 8.40
CA GLY A 47 9.92 -3.25 9.46
C GLY A 47 9.87 -4.67 10.04
N ASP A 48 8.74 -5.37 9.92
CA ASP A 48 8.54 -6.75 10.39
C ASP A 48 8.05 -7.69 9.27
N LEU A 49 8.68 -7.65 8.09
CA LEU A 49 8.27 -8.51 6.96
C LEU A 49 8.20 -10.01 7.32
N ALA A 50 9.12 -10.50 8.17
CA ALA A 50 9.13 -11.90 8.59
C ALA A 50 7.94 -12.25 9.51
N GLY A 51 7.66 -11.42 10.53
CA GLY A 51 6.49 -11.59 11.39
C GLY A 51 5.18 -11.42 10.63
N HIS A 52 5.13 -10.48 9.68
CA HIS A 52 4.00 -10.30 8.76
C HIS A 52 3.75 -11.53 7.89
N ALA A 53 4.79 -12.14 7.34
CA ALA A 53 4.66 -13.36 6.55
C ALA A 53 4.03 -14.51 7.38
N GLY A 54 4.47 -14.67 8.63
CA GLY A 54 3.91 -15.63 9.60
C GLY A 54 2.45 -15.36 9.98
N ARG A 55 2.02 -14.10 9.92
CA ARG A 55 0.61 -13.68 10.11
C ARG A 55 -0.22 -13.71 8.83
N GLY A 56 0.31 -14.24 7.72
CA GLY A 56 -0.42 -14.33 6.44
C GLY A 56 -0.47 -13.02 5.63
N ILE A 57 0.24 -11.98 6.04
CA ILE A 57 0.31 -10.71 5.31
C ILE A 57 1.24 -10.86 4.11
N ARG A 58 0.84 -10.31 2.96
CA ARG A 58 1.58 -10.34 1.70
C ARG A 58 1.52 -8.96 1.06
N ILE A 59 2.67 -8.46 0.62
CA ILE A 59 2.79 -7.24 -0.18
C ILE A 59 3.45 -7.65 -1.49
N ARG A 60 2.86 -7.27 -2.62
CA ARG A 60 3.40 -7.49 -3.95
C ARG A 60 3.49 -6.15 -4.67
N CYS A 61 4.58 -5.94 -5.39
CA CYS A 61 4.77 -4.76 -6.24
C CYS A 61 4.86 -5.21 -7.69
N ALA A 62 4.26 -4.45 -8.59
CA ALA A 62 4.40 -4.59 -10.03
C ALA A 62 5.42 -3.56 -10.52
N THR A 63 6.36 -4.01 -11.34
CA THR A 63 7.41 -3.18 -11.93
C THR A 63 7.27 -3.18 -13.44
N SER A 64 7.44 -2.02 -14.06
CA SER A 64 7.52 -1.89 -15.51
C SER A 64 8.75 -2.64 -16.02
N LEU A 65 8.60 -3.47 -17.06
CA LEU A 65 9.74 -4.14 -17.68
C LEU A 65 10.66 -3.15 -18.40
N ASP A 66 10.09 -2.06 -18.95
CA ASP A 66 10.84 -1.10 -19.74
C ASP A 66 11.60 -0.10 -18.86
N THR A 67 10.96 0.42 -17.80
CA THR A 67 11.55 1.48 -16.95
C THR A 67 12.13 0.96 -15.64
N GLN A 68 11.81 -0.29 -15.25
CA GLN A 68 12.14 -0.87 -13.94
C GLN A 68 11.56 -0.08 -12.75
N GLU A 69 10.59 0.81 -12.99
CA GLU A 69 9.90 1.57 -11.96
C GLU A 69 8.67 0.82 -11.45
N MET A 70 8.36 0.98 -10.16
CA MET A 70 7.14 0.44 -9.57
C MET A 70 5.91 1.16 -10.14
N VAL A 71 5.00 0.38 -10.74
CA VAL A 71 3.77 0.87 -11.38
C VAL A 71 2.50 0.45 -10.65
N GLY A 72 2.62 -0.48 -9.70
CA GLY A 72 1.49 -0.98 -8.92
C GLY A 72 1.95 -1.66 -7.64
N PHE A 73 1.05 -1.80 -6.69
CA PHE A 73 1.23 -2.68 -5.56
C PHE A 73 -0.12 -3.28 -5.15
N ALA A 74 -0.07 -4.37 -4.40
CA ALA A 74 -1.21 -4.96 -3.74
C ALA A 74 -0.78 -5.46 -2.36
N ALA A 75 -1.61 -5.21 -1.35
CA ALA A 75 -1.42 -5.69 0.00
C ALA A 75 -2.62 -6.54 0.43
N SER A 76 -2.37 -7.74 0.93
CA SER A 76 -3.40 -8.65 1.43
C SER A 76 -2.99 -9.25 2.77
N GLY A 77 -3.96 -9.71 3.55
CA GLY A 77 -3.71 -10.37 4.81
C GLY A 77 -4.96 -11.03 5.38
N PRO A 78 -4.95 -11.43 6.65
CA PRO A 78 -6.13 -11.93 7.32
C PRO A 78 -7.29 -10.95 7.19
N ALA A 79 -8.51 -11.48 7.10
CA ALA A 79 -9.68 -10.64 7.10
C ALA A 79 -9.78 -9.81 8.39
N ARG A 80 -10.19 -8.55 8.24
CA ARG A 80 -10.34 -7.61 9.37
C ARG A 80 -11.63 -7.85 10.16
N ASP A 81 -12.68 -8.35 9.49
CA ASP A 81 -13.99 -8.59 10.08
C ASP A 81 -14.15 -10.05 10.56
N HIS A 82 -14.92 -10.24 11.62
CA HIS A 82 -15.19 -11.56 12.20
C HIS A 82 -16.00 -12.47 11.26
N ASP A 83 -16.93 -11.90 10.49
CA ASP A 83 -17.85 -12.58 9.57
C ASP A 83 -17.45 -12.40 8.11
N ALA A 84 -16.15 -12.22 7.85
CA ALA A 84 -15.64 -11.99 6.51
C ALA A 84 -15.98 -13.15 5.54
N PRO A 85 -16.30 -12.83 4.27
CA PRO A 85 -16.66 -13.83 3.27
C PRO A 85 -15.49 -14.76 2.87
N ALA A 86 -14.26 -14.37 3.22
CA ALA A 86 -13.05 -15.15 3.01
C ALA A 86 -12.06 -14.92 4.17
N PRO A 87 -11.19 -15.89 4.50
CA PRO A 87 -10.18 -15.73 5.55
C PRO A 87 -9.06 -14.75 5.17
N THR A 88 -8.97 -14.37 3.89
CA THR A 88 -7.97 -13.43 3.37
C THR A 88 -8.67 -12.28 2.67
N GLU A 89 -8.19 -11.08 2.93
CA GLU A 89 -8.75 -9.83 2.43
C GLU A 89 -7.70 -9.04 1.65
N LEU A 90 -8.13 -8.39 0.57
CA LEU A 90 -7.34 -7.40 -0.12
C LEU A 90 -7.50 -6.05 0.60
N TRP A 91 -6.39 -5.49 1.08
CA TRP A 91 -6.39 -4.25 1.84
C TRP A 91 -6.14 -3.03 0.96
N SER A 92 -5.31 -3.18 -0.08
CA SER A 92 -4.97 -2.12 -1.05
C SER A 92 -4.42 -2.72 -2.33
#